data_AF-A0AAV5EE84-F1
#
_entry.id   AF-A0AAV5EE84-F1
#
_cell.length_a   1.000
_cell.length_b   1.000
_cell.length_c   1.000
_cell.angle_alpha   90.00
_cell.angle_beta   90.00
_cell.angle_gamma   90.00
#
_symmetry.space_group_name_H-M   'P 1'
#
loop_
_entity.id
_entity.type
_entity.pdbx_description
1 polymer ?
#
loop_
_entity_poly.entity_id
_entity_poly.type
_entity_poly.pdbx_seq_one_letter_code
_entity_poly.pdbx_strand_id
1 'polypeptide(L)'
;MYGKCGNIEDARLVFECTVEKDIAVWNAMMSCYLLHRLPRNVIDMFGYVEQTGIQPDPITFILLLSACKQEGLLEEAQSYFYTMEDVYGIKPTLKHYTCMVDIMGTAGLLEESLTLIQKMPLEPDACLWSTVLKACKLHSNLDIGEKAAKALFELEPNNTSNYMVLSNIYANTGLWDSTEAVRNAMTEKGLHVKGQYSWLYHGTTVHRFEAGDLAHPAIDNILTTWKDLTIRMEQSGYPPRDNEPYCNVEADPMSCHHTERMAVCYGLISTRDHEPIRILKNFRMCIECHSSIKFISKDKSREIIVSDGSTYHHFKDGTCSCGDMW
;
A
#
# COMPACT_ATOMS: atom_id res chain seq x y z
N MET A 1 4.85 5.51 -18.40
CA MET A 1 3.69 6.43 -18.40
C MET A 1 2.40 5.65 -18.18
N TYR A 2 2.06 4.71 -19.08
CA TYR A 2 0.85 3.87 -18.99
C TYR A 2 0.63 3.17 -17.64
N GLY A 3 1.63 2.50 -17.08
CA GLY A 3 1.51 1.89 -15.75
C GLY A 3 1.18 2.87 -14.63
N LYS A 4 1.74 4.09 -14.66
CA LYS A 4 1.38 5.13 -13.68
C LYS A 4 -0.07 5.62 -13.81
N CYS A 5 -0.69 5.41 -14.97
CA CYS A 5 -2.11 5.69 -15.22
C CYS A 5 -3.02 4.48 -14.94
N GLY A 6 -2.50 3.40 -14.38
CA GLY A 6 -3.28 2.20 -14.07
C GLY A 6 -3.56 1.31 -15.27
N ASN A 7 -2.90 1.52 -16.43
CA ASN A 7 -3.00 0.64 -17.58
C ASN A 7 -1.69 -0.15 -17.78
N ILE A 8 -1.67 -1.39 -17.29
CA ILE A 8 -0.52 -2.29 -17.45
C ILE A 8 -0.45 -2.92 -18.83
N GLU A 9 -1.58 -3.19 -19.47
CA GLU A 9 -1.59 -3.84 -20.78
C GLU A 9 -0.97 -2.93 -21.85
N ASP A 10 -1.29 -1.64 -21.85
CA ASP A 10 -0.63 -0.67 -22.74
C ASP A 10 0.88 -0.56 -22.42
N ALA A 11 1.26 -0.65 -21.15
CA ALA A 11 2.68 -0.65 -20.76
C ALA A 11 3.42 -1.88 -21.33
N ARG A 12 2.79 -3.06 -21.26
CA ARG A 12 3.31 -4.31 -21.83
C ARG A 12 3.43 -4.23 -23.35
N LEU A 13 2.41 -3.73 -24.04
CA LEU A 13 2.44 -3.57 -25.49
C LEU A 13 3.61 -2.68 -25.94
N VAL A 14 3.81 -1.53 -25.29
CA VAL A 14 4.95 -0.64 -25.61
C VAL A 14 6.29 -1.31 -25.30
N PHE A 15 6.38 -2.03 -24.16
CA PHE A 15 7.57 -2.80 -23.83
C PHE A 15 7.87 -3.86 -24.90
N GLU A 16 6.88 -4.65 -25.31
CA GLU A 16 7.01 -5.68 -26.33
C GLU A 16 7.45 -5.10 -27.68
N CYS A 17 6.85 -3.98 -28.11
CA CYS A 17 7.22 -3.28 -29.36
C CYS A 17 8.59 -2.60 -29.33
N THR A 18 9.24 -2.47 -28.18
CA THR A 18 10.58 -1.87 -28.07
C THR A 18 11.64 -2.85 -28.58
N VAL A 19 12.30 -2.55 -29.70
CA VAL A 19 13.24 -3.47 -30.37
C VAL A 19 14.51 -3.69 -29.55
N GLU A 20 15.17 -2.60 -29.15
CA GLU A 20 16.37 -2.65 -28.30
C GLU A 20 15.99 -2.32 -26.86
N LYS A 21 16.18 -3.29 -25.96
CA LYS A 21 15.88 -3.14 -24.54
C LYS A 21 17.18 -3.12 -23.76
N ASP A 22 17.52 -1.97 -23.20
CA ASP A 22 18.57 -1.86 -22.19
C ASP A 22 18.01 -2.14 -20.79
N ILE A 23 18.88 -2.15 -19.78
CA ILE A 23 18.46 -2.40 -18.39
C ILE A 23 17.43 -1.39 -17.89
N ALA A 24 17.42 -0.15 -18.40
CA ALA A 24 16.44 0.86 -18.00
C ALA A 24 15.04 0.51 -18.52
N VAL A 25 14.91 -0.02 -19.74
CA VAL A 25 13.64 -0.51 -20.29
C VAL A 25 13.11 -1.71 -19.49
N TRP A 26 13.98 -2.66 -19.14
CA TRP A 26 13.63 -3.80 -18.28
C TRP A 26 13.17 -3.34 -16.89
N ASN A 27 13.96 -2.49 -16.24
CA ASN A 27 13.62 -1.92 -14.93
C ASN A 27 12.32 -1.12 -14.95
N ALA A 28 12.01 -0.41 -16.04
CA ALA A 28 10.76 0.32 -16.20
C ALA A 28 9.55 -0.63 -16.21
N MET A 29 9.66 -1.77 -16.90
CA MET A 29 8.59 -2.76 -16.95
C MET A 29 8.47 -3.56 -15.64
N MET A 30 9.58 -3.96 -15.03
CA MET A 30 9.61 -4.55 -13.69
C MET A 30 8.98 -3.62 -12.63
N SER A 31 9.30 -2.33 -12.68
CA SER A 31 8.65 -1.30 -11.84
C SER A 31 7.15 -1.22 -12.08
N CYS A 32 6.71 -1.36 -13.35
CA CYS A 32 5.30 -1.39 -13.69
C CYS A 32 4.60 -2.60 -13.08
N TYR A 33 5.21 -3.79 -13.13
CA TYR A 33 4.65 -4.99 -12.50
C TYR A 33 4.50 -4.83 -10.98
N LEU A 34 5.52 -4.30 -10.28
CA LEU A 34 5.42 -4.00 -8.84
C LEU A 34 4.31 -3.01 -8.52
N LEU A 35 4.19 -1.96 -9.34
CA LEU A 35 3.17 -0.94 -9.19
C LEU A 35 1.77 -1.54 -9.32
N HIS A 36 1.59 -2.63 -10.07
CA HIS A 36 0.31 -3.31 -10.28
C HIS A 36 0.11 -4.57 -9.42
N ARG A 37 0.96 -4.77 -8.40
CA ARG A 37 0.96 -5.94 -7.52
C ARG A 37 1.09 -7.26 -8.32
N LEU A 38 2.05 -7.31 -9.23
CA LEU A 38 2.41 -8.50 -10.00
C LEU A 38 3.88 -8.89 -9.79
N PRO A 39 4.31 -9.14 -8.55
CA PRO A 39 5.72 -9.33 -8.21
C PRO A 39 6.36 -10.57 -8.84
N ARG A 40 5.62 -11.65 -9.09
CA ARG A 40 6.18 -12.84 -9.76
C ARG A 40 6.66 -12.54 -11.18
N ASN A 41 5.97 -11.66 -11.91
CA ASN A 41 6.42 -11.21 -13.22
C ASN A 41 7.76 -10.47 -13.15
N VAL A 42 8.10 -9.86 -12.02
CA VAL A 42 9.40 -9.20 -11.80
C VAL A 42 10.50 -10.25 -11.70
N ILE A 43 10.27 -11.30 -10.91
CA ILE A 43 11.21 -12.42 -10.73
C ILE A 43 11.43 -13.15 -12.05
N ASP A 44 10.35 -13.47 -12.77
CA ASP A 44 10.44 -14.09 -14.10
C ASP A 44 11.21 -13.20 -15.08
N MET A 45 10.91 -11.89 -15.08
CA MET A 45 11.54 -10.90 -15.95
C MET A 45 13.05 -10.77 -15.67
N PHE A 46 13.47 -10.87 -14.42
CA PHE A 46 14.89 -10.89 -14.08
C PHE A 46 15.61 -12.12 -14.64
N GLY A 47 14.97 -13.30 -14.60
CA GLY A 47 15.52 -14.50 -15.24
C GLY A 47 15.78 -14.31 -16.74
N TYR A 48 14.94 -13.53 -17.45
CA TYR A 48 15.20 -13.15 -18.84
C TYR A 48 16.34 -12.14 -18.97
N VAL A 49 16.44 -11.15 -18.06
CA VAL A 49 17.58 -10.21 -18.04
C VAL A 49 18.90 -10.98 -17.93
N GLU A 50 18.99 -11.95 -17.02
CA GLU A 50 20.17 -12.80 -16.87
C GLU A 50 20.52 -13.56 -18.17
N GLN A 51 19.52 -14.12 -18.85
CA GLN A 51 19.71 -14.84 -20.12
C GLN A 51 20.16 -13.94 -21.28
N THR A 52 19.80 -12.66 -21.26
CA THR A 52 20.23 -11.70 -22.30
C THR A 52 21.68 -11.24 -22.14
N GLY A 53 22.32 -11.50 -20.99
CA GLY A 53 23.66 -11.01 -20.67
C GLY A 53 23.72 -9.52 -20.33
N ILE A 54 22.57 -8.83 -20.30
CA ILE A 54 22.48 -7.44 -19.84
C ILE A 54 22.81 -7.41 -18.35
N GLN A 55 23.74 -6.54 -17.97
CA GLN A 55 24.15 -6.40 -16.58
C GLN A 55 23.05 -5.73 -15.75
N PRO A 56 22.57 -6.37 -14.66
CA PRO A 56 21.73 -5.72 -13.68
C PRO A 56 22.41 -4.51 -13.05
N ASP A 57 21.60 -3.60 -12.54
CA ASP A 57 22.06 -2.39 -11.84
C ASP A 57 21.46 -2.34 -10.42
N PRO A 58 21.85 -1.35 -9.57
CA PRO A 58 21.28 -1.22 -8.23
C PRO A 58 19.75 -1.06 -8.23
N ILE A 59 19.15 -0.54 -9.31
CA ILE A 59 17.69 -0.41 -9.39
C ILE A 59 17.06 -1.79 -9.55
N THR A 60 17.66 -2.65 -10.36
CA THR A 60 17.20 -4.04 -10.61
C THR A 60 17.03 -4.80 -9.29
N PHE A 61 18.03 -4.72 -8.41
CA PHE A 61 17.99 -5.38 -7.10
C PHE A 61 16.98 -4.76 -6.13
N ILE A 62 16.77 -3.44 -6.16
CA ILE A 62 15.64 -2.83 -5.41
C ILE A 62 14.30 -3.41 -5.88
N LEU A 63 14.12 -3.62 -7.18
CA LEU A 63 12.88 -4.17 -7.74
C LEU A 63 12.69 -5.64 -7.33
N LEU A 64 13.75 -6.45 -7.34
CA LEU A 64 13.72 -7.83 -6.86
C LEU A 64 13.36 -7.92 -5.38
N LEU A 65 14.04 -7.15 -4.52
CA LEU A 65 13.73 -7.12 -3.08
C LEU A 65 12.29 -6.65 -2.82
N SER A 66 11.82 -5.66 -3.59
CA SER A 66 10.43 -5.20 -3.51
C SER A 66 9.43 -6.26 -3.96
N ALA A 67 9.78 -7.10 -4.95
CA ALA A 67 8.95 -8.23 -5.39
C ALA A 67 8.87 -9.29 -4.29
N CYS A 68 10.01 -9.68 -3.73
CA CYS A 68 10.07 -10.62 -2.60
C CYS A 68 9.27 -10.11 -1.40
N LYS A 69 9.31 -8.80 -1.11
CA LYS A 69 8.45 -8.19 -0.09
C LYS A 69 6.97 -8.41 -0.36
N GLN A 70 6.50 -8.15 -1.58
CA GLN A 70 5.09 -8.28 -1.93
C GLN A 70 4.59 -9.74 -1.85
N GLU A 71 5.46 -10.72 -2.08
CA GLU A 71 5.14 -12.15 -1.97
C GLU A 71 5.48 -12.78 -0.60
N GLY A 72 6.16 -12.06 0.29
CA GLY A 72 6.63 -12.59 1.57
C GLY A 72 7.80 -13.58 1.46
N LEU A 73 8.64 -13.45 0.42
CA LEU A 73 9.74 -14.39 0.12
C LEU A 73 11.05 -13.95 0.79
N LEU A 74 11.14 -14.13 2.12
CA LEU A 74 12.29 -13.69 2.91
C LEU A 74 13.61 -14.36 2.46
N GLU A 75 13.60 -15.67 2.23
CA GLU A 75 14.82 -16.41 1.84
C GLU A 75 15.35 -15.97 0.48
N GLU A 76 14.46 -15.77 -0.50
CA GLU A 76 14.82 -15.25 -1.82
C GLU A 76 15.34 -13.81 -1.73
N ALA A 77 14.72 -12.96 -0.89
CA ALA A 77 15.21 -11.60 -0.66
C ALA A 77 16.64 -11.60 -0.12
N GLN A 78 16.93 -12.46 0.86
CA GLN A 78 18.29 -12.62 1.39
C GLN A 78 19.25 -13.09 0.30
N SER A 79 18.85 -14.07 -0.51
CA SER A 79 19.65 -14.54 -1.65
C SER A 79 19.98 -13.41 -2.62
N TYR A 80 19.00 -12.63 -3.07
CA TYR A 80 19.23 -11.49 -3.95
C TYR A 80 20.11 -10.40 -3.30
N PHE A 81 19.92 -10.13 -2.01
CA PHE A 81 20.68 -9.12 -1.28
C PHE A 81 22.18 -9.46 -1.15
N TYR A 82 22.55 -10.74 -1.03
CA TYR A 82 23.97 -11.12 -1.02
C TYR A 82 24.54 -11.27 -2.43
N THR A 83 23.75 -11.86 -3.35
CA THR A 83 24.14 -12.06 -4.75
C THR A 83 24.49 -10.74 -5.45
N MET A 84 23.81 -9.64 -5.12
CA MET A 84 24.09 -8.34 -5.73
C MET A 84 25.56 -7.91 -5.56
N GLU A 85 26.16 -8.18 -4.41
CA GLU A 85 27.56 -7.81 -4.14
C GLU A 85 28.51 -8.94 -4.57
N ASP A 86 28.20 -10.18 -4.17
CA ASP A 86 29.09 -11.33 -4.37
C ASP A 86 29.27 -11.73 -5.84
N VAL A 87 28.21 -11.59 -6.65
CA VAL A 87 28.19 -12.00 -8.06
C VAL A 87 28.25 -10.79 -8.99
N TYR A 88 27.47 -9.76 -8.70
CA TYR A 88 27.33 -8.60 -9.59
C TYR A 88 28.22 -7.42 -9.20
N GLY A 89 28.91 -7.47 -8.05
CA GLY A 89 29.80 -6.38 -7.59
C GLY A 89 29.06 -5.09 -7.25
N ILE A 90 27.75 -5.15 -7.05
CA ILE A 90 26.87 -4.02 -6.74
C ILE A 90 26.80 -3.88 -5.23
N LYS A 91 27.30 -2.77 -4.70
CA LYS A 91 27.23 -2.49 -3.26
C LYS A 91 25.80 -2.12 -2.83
N PRO A 92 25.30 -2.69 -1.73
CA PRO A 92 24.01 -2.30 -1.16
C PRO A 92 23.95 -0.80 -0.84
N THR A 93 22.93 -0.14 -1.36
CA THR A 93 22.60 1.25 -0.99
C THR A 93 21.60 1.26 0.17
N LEU A 94 21.37 2.42 0.79
CA LEU A 94 20.40 2.56 1.87
C LEU A 94 19.01 2.01 1.50
N LYS A 95 18.57 2.18 0.25
CA LYS A 95 17.30 1.63 -0.24
C LYS A 95 17.25 0.10 -0.21
N HIS A 96 18.37 -0.59 -0.47
CA HIS A 96 18.44 -2.05 -0.38
C HIS A 96 18.28 -2.50 1.08
N TYR A 97 18.98 -1.82 2.01
CA TYR A 97 18.81 -2.07 3.45
C TYR A 97 17.39 -1.79 3.92
N THR A 98 16.77 -0.68 3.48
CA THR A 98 15.37 -0.39 3.80
C THR A 98 14.43 -1.50 3.33
N CYS A 99 14.64 -2.05 2.12
CA CYS A 99 13.84 -3.17 1.63
C CYS A 99 14.02 -4.42 2.51
N MET A 100 15.25 -4.78 2.86
CA MET A 100 15.52 -5.93 3.74
C MET A 100 14.90 -5.76 5.13
N VAL A 101 15.04 -4.57 5.73
CA VAL A 101 14.42 -4.23 7.02
C VAL A 101 12.89 -4.32 6.93
N ASP A 102 12.28 -3.88 5.84
CA ASP A 102 10.83 -3.99 5.60
C ASP A 102 10.36 -5.44 5.55
N ILE A 103 11.09 -6.29 4.81
CA ILE A 103 10.79 -7.72 4.65
C ILE A 103 10.92 -8.43 6.01
N MET A 104 12.04 -8.24 6.71
CA MET A 104 12.30 -8.82 8.03
C MET A 104 11.28 -8.33 9.06
N GLY A 105 10.98 -7.03 9.07
CA GLY A 105 9.99 -6.44 9.95
C GLY A 105 8.58 -6.97 9.70
N THR A 106 8.18 -7.14 8.44
CA THR A 106 6.89 -7.75 8.08
C THR A 106 6.81 -9.21 8.53
N ALA A 107 7.92 -9.95 8.44
CA ALA A 107 8.04 -11.33 8.94
C ALA A 107 8.12 -11.45 10.47
N GLY A 108 8.15 -10.33 11.21
CA GLY A 108 8.24 -10.33 12.69
C GLY A 108 9.66 -10.42 13.25
N LEU A 109 10.67 -10.42 12.38
CA LEU A 109 12.09 -10.50 12.75
C LEU A 109 12.67 -9.13 13.11
N LEU A 110 12.01 -8.41 14.02
CA LEU A 110 12.35 -7.03 14.36
C LEU A 110 13.77 -6.88 14.93
N GLU A 111 14.19 -7.78 15.83
CA GLU A 111 15.54 -7.75 16.42
C GLU A 111 16.64 -8.00 15.39
N GLU A 112 16.42 -8.92 14.46
CA GLU A 112 17.35 -9.16 13.36
C GLU A 112 17.41 -7.95 12.41
N SER A 113 16.28 -7.28 12.18
CA SER A 113 16.25 -6.05 11.38
C SER A 113 17.07 -4.93 12.03
N LEU A 114 17.03 -4.78 13.35
CA LEU A 114 17.88 -3.83 14.07
C LEU A 114 19.36 -4.22 14.03
N THR A 115 19.66 -5.53 14.08
CA THR A 115 21.02 -6.03 13.94
C THR A 115 21.58 -5.70 12.55
N LEU A 116 20.77 -5.79 11.49
CA LEU A 116 21.16 -5.37 10.14
C LEU A 116 21.45 -3.86 10.08
N ILE A 117 20.59 -3.04 10.69
CA ILE A 117 20.75 -1.58 10.80
C ILE A 117 22.04 -1.20 11.55
N GLN A 118 22.45 -1.97 12.56
CA GLN A 118 23.70 -1.72 13.28
C GLN A 118 24.94 -2.12 12.48
N LYS A 119 24.82 -3.13 11.60
CA LYS A 119 25.93 -3.65 10.80
C LYS A 119 26.14 -2.90 9.49
N MET A 120 25.14 -2.18 9.00
CA MET A 120 25.27 -1.46 7.72
C MET A 120 26.31 -0.33 7.83
N PRO A 121 27.07 -0.05 6.76
CA PRO A 121 28.10 0.99 6.75
C PRO A 121 27.52 2.40 6.49
N LEU A 122 26.21 2.57 6.61
CA LEU A 122 25.46 3.77 6.23
C LEU A 122 24.61 4.25 7.41
N GLU A 123 24.44 5.56 7.53
CA GLU A 123 23.53 6.13 8.54
C GLU A 123 22.06 5.90 8.13
N PRO A 124 21.20 5.42 9.05
CA PRO A 124 19.79 5.22 8.75
C PRO A 124 19.06 6.55 8.61
N ASP A 125 18.28 6.68 7.54
CA ASP A 125 17.44 7.85 7.28
C ASP A 125 16.03 7.70 7.85
N ALA A 126 15.22 8.75 7.67
CA ALA A 126 13.83 8.75 8.10
C ALA A 126 13.01 7.66 7.40
N CYS A 127 13.33 7.33 6.14
CA CYS A 127 12.62 6.29 5.41
C CYS A 127 12.81 4.92 6.09
N LEU A 128 14.05 4.56 6.42
CA LEU A 128 14.39 3.31 7.09
C LEU A 128 13.75 3.23 8.48
N TRP A 129 13.84 4.27 9.31
CA TRP A 129 13.18 4.26 10.63
C TRP A 129 11.64 4.22 10.53
N SER A 130 11.06 4.84 9.49
CA SER A 130 9.60 4.75 9.25
C SER A 130 9.17 3.33 8.94
N THR A 131 10.02 2.56 8.26
CA THR A 131 9.79 1.14 7.97
C THR A 131 9.81 0.30 9.24
N VAL A 132 10.79 0.50 10.12
CA VAL A 132 10.85 -0.16 11.43
C VAL A 132 9.60 0.17 12.25
N LEU A 133 9.23 1.45 12.35
CA LEU A 133 8.06 1.88 13.12
C LEU A 133 6.75 1.26 12.60
N LYS A 134 6.60 1.15 11.27
CA LYS A 134 5.44 0.46 10.65
C LYS A 134 5.41 -1.02 11.00
N ALA A 135 6.56 -1.71 11.00
CA ALA A 135 6.64 -3.11 11.38
C ALA A 135 6.33 -3.31 12.87
N CYS A 136 6.79 -2.41 13.75
CA CYS A 136 6.42 -2.41 15.17
C CYS A 136 4.91 -2.26 15.39
N LYS A 137 4.24 -1.42 14.59
CA LYS A 137 2.77 -1.31 14.60
C LYS A 137 2.09 -2.62 14.20
N LEU A 138 2.62 -3.32 13.20
CA LEU A 138 2.06 -4.60 12.75
C LEU A 138 2.14 -5.68 13.84
N HIS A 139 3.26 -5.73 14.56
CA HIS A 139 3.54 -6.77 15.57
C HIS A 139 3.31 -6.30 17.02
N SER A 140 2.72 -5.12 17.22
CA SER A 140 2.50 -4.49 18.52
C SER A 140 3.75 -4.44 19.42
N ASN A 141 4.94 -4.28 18.83
CA ASN A 141 6.20 -4.22 19.56
C ASN A 141 6.49 -2.78 20.01
N LEU A 142 6.21 -2.50 21.28
CA LEU A 142 6.32 -1.16 21.84
C LEU A 142 7.76 -0.69 21.96
N ASP A 143 8.65 -1.52 22.50
CA ASP A 143 10.03 -1.14 22.85
C ASP A 143 10.84 -0.68 21.63
N ILE A 144 10.72 -1.40 20.50
CA ILE A 144 11.39 -1.02 19.26
C ILE A 144 10.65 0.14 18.60
N GLY A 145 9.32 0.17 18.70
CA GLY A 145 8.48 1.24 18.17
C GLY A 145 8.85 2.61 18.75
N GLU A 146 9.04 2.71 20.06
CA GLU A 146 9.44 3.96 20.72
C GLU A 146 10.84 4.42 20.28
N LYS A 147 11.80 3.49 20.15
CA LYS A 147 13.16 3.80 19.66
C LYS A 147 13.11 4.35 18.23
N ALA A 148 12.37 3.69 17.34
CA ALA A 148 12.21 4.13 15.95
C ALA A 148 11.50 5.48 15.86
N ALA A 149 10.44 5.69 16.66
CA ALA A 149 9.73 6.96 16.70
C ALA A 149 10.60 8.11 17.22
N LYS A 150 11.43 7.87 18.23
CA LYS A 150 12.39 8.86 18.74
C LYS A 150 13.35 9.31 17.64
N ALA A 151 13.97 8.37 16.91
CA ALA A 151 14.83 8.68 15.78
C ALA A 151 14.09 9.49 14.69
N LEU A 152 12.83 9.14 14.41
CA LEU A 152 12.00 9.87 13.46
C LEU A 152 11.65 11.29 13.90
N PHE A 153 11.44 11.53 15.20
CA PHE A 153 11.16 12.87 15.71
C PHE A 153 12.38 13.77 15.68
N GLU A 154 13.58 13.20 15.76
CA GLU A 154 14.84 13.93 15.56
C GLU A 154 15.07 14.27 14.08
N LEU A 155 14.79 13.33 13.16
CA LEU A 155 14.98 13.50 11.71
C LEU A 155 13.88 14.34 11.05
N GLU A 156 12.61 14.15 11.44
CA GLU A 156 11.42 14.75 10.83
C GLU A 156 10.41 15.23 11.89
N PRO A 157 10.75 16.26 12.69
CA PRO A 157 9.94 16.70 13.83
C PRO A 157 8.53 17.20 13.47
N ASN A 158 8.28 17.52 12.19
CA ASN A 158 7.03 18.06 11.69
C ASN A 158 6.21 17.04 10.88
N ASN A 159 6.66 15.79 10.78
CA ASN A 159 5.95 14.76 10.02
C ASN A 159 4.85 14.13 10.88
N THR A 160 3.60 14.56 10.67
CA THR A 160 2.41 14.06 11.36
C THR A 160 2.25 12.55 11.29
N SER A 161 2.68 11.92 10.19
CA SER A 161 2.51 10.47 10.00
C SER A 161 3.31 9.67 11.04
N ASN A 162 4.49 10.15 11.44
CA ASN A 162 5.32 9.46 12.43
C ASN A 162 4.63 9.44 13.81
N TYR A 163 4.05 10.58 14.22
CA TYR A 163 3.27 10.68 15.45
C TYR A 163 2.02 9.80 15.43
N MET A 164 1.29 9.79 14.31
CA MET A 164 0.08 8.97 14.18
C MET A 164 0.39 7.48 14.26
N VAL A 165 1.50 7.01 13.68
CA VAL A 165 1.88 5.59 13.78
C VAL A 165 2.21 5.23 15.22
N LEU A 166 2.98 6.04 15.96
CA LEU A 166 3.27 5.80 17.37
C LEU A 166 2.01 5.84 18.24
N SER A 167 1.14 6.84 18.04
CA SER A 167 -0.16 6.96 18.73
C SER A 167 -0.99 5.68 18.54
N ASN A 168 -1.02 5.13 17.32
CA ASN A 168 -1.71 3.88 17.04
C ASN A 168 -1.06 2.66 17.71
N ILE A 169 0.28 2.63 17.86
CA ILE A 169 0.97 1.57 18.60
C ILE A 169 0.52 1.56 20.06
N TYR A 170 0.53 2.73 20.72
CA TYR A 170 0.08 2.85 22.11
C TYR A 170 -1.38 2.43 22.30
N ALA A 171 -2.26 2.84 21.40
CA ALA A 171 -3.67 2.48 21.48
C ALA A 171 -3.90 0.98 21.25
N ASN A 172 -3.16 0.35 20.31
CA ASN A 172 -3.22 -1.09 20.07
C ASN A 172 -2.79 -1.91 21.29
N THR A 173 -1.93 -1.37 22.15
CA THR A 173 -1.50 -2.00 23.41
C THR A 173 -2.33 -1.56 24.63
N GLY A 174 -3.36 -0.73 24.44
CA GLY A 174 -4.25 -0.24 25.50
C GLY A 174 -3.70 0.92 26.33
N LEU A 175 -2.58 1.52 25.92
CA LEU A 175 -1.95 2.67 26.60
C LEU A 175 -2.58 4.00 26.15
N TRP A 176 -3.80 4.26 26.62
CA TRP A 176 -4.58 5.44 26.23
C TRP A 176 -3.95 6.76 26.67
N ASP A 177 -3.36 6.82 27.87
CA ASP A 177 -2.69 8.03 28.36
C ASP A 177 -1.52 8.44 27.44
N SER A 178 -0.74 7.46 26.98
CA SER A 178 0.36 7.69 26.04
C SER A 178 -0.15 8.05 24.65
N THR A 179 -1.27 7.46 24.22
CA THR A 179 -1.95 7.81 22.96
C THR A 179 -2.35 9.27 22.94
N GLU A 180 -2.97 9.75 24.02
CA GLU A 180 -3.41 11.14 24.19
C GLU A 180 -2.21 12.08 24.29
N ALA A 181 -1.17 11.72 25.05
CA ALA A 181 0.06 12.51 25.16
C ALA A 181 0.70 12.78 23.79
N VAL A 182 0.78 11.77 22.91
CA VAL A 182 1.31 11.93 21.54
C VAL A 182 0.43 12.89 20.71
N ARG A 183 -0.89 12.79 20.82
CA ARG A 183 -1.84 13.65 20.08
C ARG A 183 -1.82 15.10 20.58
N ASN A 184 -1.67 15.30 21.90
CA ASN A 184 -1.50 16.61 22.49
C ASN A 184 -0.20 17.26 22.03
N ALA A 185 0.91 16.51 22.03
CA ALA A 185 2.20 16.99 21.51
C ALA A 185 2.12 17.39 20.02
N MET A 186 1.34 16.68 19.19
CA MET A 186 1.08 17.11 17.81
C MET A 186 0.33 18.44 17.75
N THR A 187 -0.71 18.58 18.57
CA THR A 187 -1.57 19.77 18.60
C THR A 187 -0.80 21.01 19.08
N GLU A 188 0.01 20.85 20.13
CA GLU A 188 0.90 21.91 20.65
C GLU A 188 1.91 22.40 19.61
N LYS A 189 2.37 21.50 18.73
CA LYS A 189 3.25 21.83 17.60
C LYS A 189 2.51 22.38 16.37
N GLY A 190 1.18 22.50 16.42
CA GLY A 190 0.36 22.94 15.29
C GLY A 190 0.37 21.94 14.11
N LEU A 191 0.59 20.66 14.38
CA LEU A 191 0.65 19.62 13.36
C LEU A 191 -0.75 19.07 13.09
N HIS A 192 -1.22 19.24 11.85
CA HIS A 192 -2.55 18.77 11.42
C HIS A 192 -2.45 17.58 10.47
N VAL A 193 -3.22 16.53 10.77
CA VAL A 193 -3.32 15.35 9.90
C VAL A 193 -3.93 15.77 8.56
N LYS A 194 -3.26 15.43 7.46
CA LYS A 194 -3.79 15.66 6.11
C LYS A 194 -5.06 14.86 5.90
N GLY A 195 -6.05 15.47 5.25
CA GLY A 195 -7.29 14.79 4.88
C GLY A 195 -7.07 13.58 3.97
N GLN A 196 -7.92 12.58 4.13
CA GLN A 196 -7.92 11.34 3.36
C GLN A 196 -9.04 11.40 2.32
N TYR A 197 -8.68 11.16 1.06
CA TYR A 197 -9.57 11.35 -0.08
C TYR A 197 -9.53 10.15 -1.02
N SER A 198 -10.69 9.85 -1.61
CA SER A 198 -10.80 9.02 -2.81
C SER A 198 -11.35 9.85 -3.96
N TRP A 199 -10.85 9.58 -5.16
CA TRP A 199 -11.26 10.22 -6.40
C TRP A 199 -11.75 9.20 -7.39
N LEU A 200 -12.82 9.52 -8.10
CA LEU A 200 -13.31 8.76 -9.24
C LEU A 200 -13.42 9.68 -10.46
N TYR A 201 -12.89 9.20 -11.59
CA TYR A 201 -12.97 9.91 -12.87
C TYR A 201 -14.17 9.37 -13.65
N HIS A 202 -15.09 10.26 -14.01
CA HIS A 202 -16.24 9.95 -14.85
C HIS A 202 -16.26 10.92 -16.04
N GLY A 203 -15.85 10.43 -17.22
CA GLY A 203 -15.62 11.29 -18.38
C GLY A 203 -14.53 12.33 -18.09
N THR A 204 -14.88 13.61 -18.19
CA THR A 204 -14.00 14.74 -17.86
C THR A 204 -14.13 15.24 -16.41
N THR A 205 -15.04 14.65 -15.63
CA THR A 205 -15.36 15.11 -14.27
C THR A 205 -14.62 14.27 -13.25
N VAL A 206 -14.03 14.93 -12.24
CA VAL A 206 -13.41 14.26 -11.09
C VAL A 206 -14.31 14.43 -9.89
N HIS A 207 -14.79 13.31 -9.35
CA HIS A 207 -15.58 13.26 -8.13
C HIS A 207 -14.64 12.96 -6.96
N ARG A 208 -14.68 13.79 -5.92
CA ARG A 208 -13.89 13.63 -4.69
C ARG A 208 -14.82 13.19 -3.57
N PHE A 209 -14.36 12.21 -2.79
CA PHE A 209 -15.03 11.67 -1.62
C PHE A 209 -14.12 11.85 -0.40
N GLU A 210 -14.68 12.39 0.67
CA GLU A 210 -14.04 12.59 1.97
C GLU A 210 -14.89 11.91 3.05
N ALA A 211 -14.25 11.42 4.11
CA ALA A 211 -14.96 10.75 5.19
C ALA A 211 -15.96 11.72 5.85
N GLY A 212 -17.23 11.30 5.96
CA GLY A 212 -18.30 12.15 6.50
C GLY A 212 -18.82 13.24 5.55
N ASP A 213 -18.33 13.33 4.31
CA ASP A 213 -18.84 14.30 3.33
C ASP A 213 -20.18 13.83 2.74
N LEU A 214 -21.26 14.51 3.14
CA LEU A 214 -22.61 14.29 2.64
C LEU A 214 -23.04 15.31 1.58
N ALA A 215 -22.14 16.20 1.12
CA ALA A 215 -22.46 17.24 0.16
C ALA A 215 -22.46 16.75 -1.30
N HIS A 216 -22.07 15.50 -1.56
CA HIS A 216 -22.02 14.97 -2.92
C HIS A 216 -23.43 14.89 -3.54
N PRO A 217 -23.65 15.38 -4.79
CA PRO A 217 -24.99 15.43 -5.39
C PRO A 217 -25.72 14.08 -5.51
N ALA A 218 -24.97 12.98 -5.53
CA ALA A 218 -25.49 11.62 -5.61
C ALA A 218 -25.45 10.85 -4.27
N ILE A 219 -25.29 11.54 -3.13
CA ILE A 219 -25.06 10.90 -1.83
C ILE A 219 -26.16 9.90 -1.45
N ASP A 220 -27.44 10.25 -1.65
CA ASP A 220 -28.56 9.37 -1.30
C ASP A 220 -28.51 8.06 -2.10
N ASN A 221 -28.19 8.13 -3.39
CA ASN A 221 -28.04 6.96 -4.25
C ASN A 221 -26.81 6.12 -3.86
N ILE A 222 -25.71 6.76 -3.48
CA ILE A 222 -24.50 6.09 -2.98
C ILE A 222 -24.82 5.30 -1.71
N LEU A 223 -25.49 5.93 -0.74
CA LEU A 223 -25.86 5.32 0.53
C LEU A 223 -26.84 4.16 0.34
N THR A 224 -27.85 4.30 -0.52
CA THR A 224 -28.78 3.21 -0.86
C THR A 224 -28.05 2.05 -1.53
N THR A 225 -27.16 2.33 -2.48
CA THR A 225 -26.36 1.28 -3.16
C THR A 225 -25.47 0.53 -2.18
N TRP A 226 -24.85 1.23 -1.23
CA TRP A 226 -24.06 0.58 -0.18
C TRP A 226 -24.90 -0.31 0.72
N LYS A 227 -26.07 0.16 1.17
CA LYS A 227 -27.00 -0.64 1.97
C LYS A 227 -27.40 -1.94 1.26
N ASP A 228 -27.72 -1.86 -0.04
CA ASP A 228 -28.05 -3.04 -0.83
C ASP A 228 -26.88 -4.03 -0.95
N LEU A 229 -25.65 -3.51 -1.09
CA LEU A 229 -24.43 -4.32 -1.13
C LEU A 229 -24.17 -5.01 0.21
N THR A 230 -24.34 -4.31 1.34
CA THR A 230 -24.19 -4.87 2.68
C THR A 230 -25.16 -6.03 2.92
N ILE A 231 -26.42 -5.90 2.51
CA ILE A 231 -27.41 -6.99 2.63
C ILE A 231 -26.96 -8.22 1.81
N ARG A 232 -26.45 -8.01 0.59
CA ARG A 232 -25.95 -9.11 -0.26
C ARG A 232 -24.70 -9.78 0.31
N MET A 233 -23.80 -8.97 0.89
CA MET A 233 -22.60 -9.42 1.58
C MET A 233 -22.97 -10.35 2.76
N GLU A 234 -23.91 -9.92 3.60
CA GLU A 234 -24.44 -10.73 4.72
C GLU A 234 -25.06 -12.04 4.24
N GLN A 235 -25.93 -11.99 3.21
CA GLN A 235 -26.57 -13.17 2.62
C GLN A 235 -25.56 -14.17 2.03
N SER A 236 -24.40 -13.67 1.61
CA SER A 236 -23.32 -14.49 1.04
C SER A 236 -22.32 -15.00 2.10
N GLY A 237 -22.57 -14.74 3.39
CA GLY A 237 -21.70 -15.16 4.49
C GLY A 237 -20.45 -14.29 4.68
N TYR A 238 -20.44 -13.08 4.11
CA TYR A 238 -19.34 -12.10 4.23
C TYR A 238 -19.83 -10.80 4.89
N PRO A 239 -20.25 -10.80 6.18
CA PRO A 239 -20.69 -9.57 6.82
C PRO A 239 -19.53 -8.56 6.89
N PRO A 240 -19.74 -7.29 6.50
CA PRO A 240 -18.71 -6.26 6.64
C PRO A 240 -18.35 -6.08 8.12
N ARG A 241 -17.05 -6.02 8.43
CA ARG A 241 -16.56 -5.87 9.80
C ARG A 241 -16.14 -4.43 10.03
N ASP A 242 -17.04 -3.60 10.51
CA ASP A 242 -16.72 -2.24 10.96
C ASP A 242 -16.17 -2.28 12.41
N ASN A 243 -15.07 -3.01 12.63
CA ASN A 243 -14.39 -3.15 13.92
C ASN A 243 -13.08 -2.32 13.97
N GLU A 244 -13.08 -1.09 13.47
CA GLU A 244 -11.97 -0.19 13.76
C GLU A 244 -12.17 0.41 15.17
N PRO A 245 -11.20 0.31 16.09
CA PRO A 245 -11.33 0.77 17.49
C PRO A 245 -11.52 2.30 17.64
N TYR A 246 -11.52 3.05 16.53
CA TYR A 246 -11.70 4.49 16.48
C TYR A 246 -12.99 4.93 15.80
N CYS A 247 -13.79 4.01 15.27
CA CYS A 247 -15.08 4.37 14.74
C CYS A 247 -16.12 4.31 15.87
N ASN A 248 -16.75 5.46 16.14
CA ASN A 248 -17.81 5.54 17.12
C ASN A 248 -18.94 4.61 16.64
N VAL A 249 -19.26 3.57 17.41
CA VAL A 249 -20.20 2.49 17.04
C VAL A 249 -21.62 3.02 16.76
N GLU A 250 -21.90 4.27 17.15
CA GLU A 250 -23.15 4.99 16.89
C GLU A 250 -23.19 5.76 15.56
N ALA A 251 -22.10 5.81 14.80
CA ALA A 251 -22.02 6.54 13.54
C ALA A 251 -22.29 5.61 12.33
N ASP A 252 -22.95 6.14 11.29
CA ASP A 252 -23.30 5.44 10.03
C ASP A 252 -22.11 4.59 9.51
N PRO A 253 -22.28 3.34 9.03
CA PRO A 253 -21.21 2.54 8.39
C PRO A 253 -20.42 3.27 7.29
N MET A 254 -20.97 4.33 6.68
CA MET A 254 -20.26 5.23 5.76
C MET A 254 -19.58 6.46 6.39
N SER A 255 -19.79 6.70 7.69
CA SER A 255 -19.09 7.73 8.49
C SER A 255 -17.67 7.32 8.89
N CYS A 256 -17.36 6.02 8.87
CA CYS A 256 -15.99 5.53 9.01
C CYS A 256 -15.19 5.87 7.74
N HIS A 257 -13.87 5.99 7.87
CA HIS A 257 -12.89 6.55 6.92
C HIS A 257 -12.74 5.84 5.55
N HIS A 258 -13.80 5.20 5.06
CA HIS A 258 -13.87 4.31 3.91
C HIS A 258 -14.37 5.01 2.64
N THR A 259 -13.69 6.10 2.27
CA THR A 259 -14.03 6.89 1.06
C THR A 259 -14.02 6.04 -0.22
N GLU A 260 -13.34 4.89 -0.23
CA GLU A 260 -13.33 3.93 -1.33
C GLU A 260 -14.69 3.27 -1.55
N ARG A 261 -15.43 2.97 -0.47
CA ARG A 261 -16.78 2.39 -0.55
C ARG A 261 -17.73 3.36 -1.27
N MET A 262 -17.65 4.64 -0.93
CA MET A 262 -18.41 5.71 -1.59
C MET A 262 -18.05 5.81 -3.07
N ALA A 263 -16.75 5.83 -3.37
CA ALA A 263 -16.25 5.91 -4.74
C ALA A 263 -16.68 4.70 -5.58
N VAL A 264 -16.62 3.48 -5.04
CA VAL A 264 -17.09 2.27 -5.74
C VAL A 264 -18.59 2.31 -5.99
N CYS A 265 -19.39 2.67 -4.99
CA CYS A 265 -20.85 2.78 -5.15
C CYS A 265 -21.19 3.82 -6.21
N TYR A 266 -20.55 5.00 -6.18
CA TYR A 266 -20.74 5.99 -7.21
C TYR A 266 -20.30 5.50 -8.60
N GLY A 267 -19.18 4.76 -8.68
CA GLY A 267 -18.73 4.13 -9.92
C GLY A 267 -19.77 3.17 -10.49
N LEU A 268 -20.39 2.33 -9.66
CA LEU A 268 -21.46 1.41 -10.08
C LEU A 268 -22.70 2.16 -10.60
N ILE A 269 -23.03 3.31 -10.01
CA ILE A 269 -24.19 4.12 -10.41
C ILE A 269 -23.92 4.87 -11.72
N SER A 270 -22.70 5.39 -11.89
CA SER A 270 -22.37 6.38 -12.92
C SER A 270 -21.78 5.80 -14.20
N THR A 271 -21.27 4.56 -14.18
CA THR A 271 -20.61 3.93 -15.34
C THR A 271 -21.45 2.79 -15.93
N ARG A 272 -21.24 2.48 -17.21
CA ARG A 272 -22.05 1.45 -17.93
C ARG A 272 -21.76 0.06 -17.41
N ASP A 273 -22.66 -0.91 -17.56
CA ASP A 273 -22.36 -2.31 -17.23
C ASP A 273 -21.07 -2.81 -17.92
N HIS A 274 -20.26 -3.56 -17.17
CA HIS A 274 -18.92 -4.08 -17.49
C HIS A 274 -17.75 -3.08 -17.69
N GLU A 275 -17.93 -1.76 -17.66
CA GLU A 275 -16.82 -0.77 -17.83
C GLU A 275 -15.89 -0.63 -16.59
N PRO A 276 -14.58 -0.89 -16.63
CA PRO A 276 -13.76 -0.89 -15.41
C PRO A 276 -13.86 0.40 -14.57
N ILE A 277 -14.14 0.25 -13.27
CA ILE A 277 -14.21 1.38 -12.32
C ILE A 277 -12.81 1.70 -11.84
N ARG A 278 -12.38 2.96 -11.97
CA ARG A 278 -11.02 3.41 -11.58
C ARG A 278 -11.09 4.42 -10.45
N ILE A 279 -10.46 4.08 -9.33
CA ILE A 279 -10.43 4.90 -8.12
C ILE A 279 -8.98 5.21 -7.77
N LEU A 280 -8.72 6.47 -7.45
CA LEU A 280 -7.45 6.95 -6.95
C LEU A 280 -7.63 7.40 -5.51
N LYS A 281 -6.64 7.16 -4.65
CA LYS A 281 -6.67 7.67 -3.27
C LYS A 281 -5.26 8.04 -2.80
N ASN A 282 -5.19 8.85 -1.74
CA ASN A 282 -3.93 9.36 -1.19
C ASN A 282 -3.46 8.65 0.09
N PHE A 283 -4.09 7.52 0.43
CA PHE A 283 -3.79 6.76 1.65
C PHE A 283 -3.95 5.26 1.39
N ARG A 284 -3.30 4.42 2.20
CA ARG A 284 -3.41 2.96 2.08
C ARG A 284 -4.86 2.53 2.29
N MET A 285 -5.36 1.64 1.44
CA MET A 285 -6.69 1.02 1.59
C MET A 285 -6.76 0.23 2.87
N CYS A 286 -7.87 0.18 3.60
CA CYS A 286 -7.99 -0.70 4.77
C CYS A 286 -8.41 -2.13 4.35
N ILE A 287 -8.18 -3.11 5.24
CA ILE A 287 -8.50 -4.52 4.97
C ILE A 287 -9.99 -4.75 4.69
N GLU A 288 -10.84 -3.97 5.31
CA GLU A 288 -12.29 -4.07 5.17
C GLU A 288 -12.76 -3.50 3.82
N CYS A 289 -12.27 -2.32 3.42
CA CYS A 289 -12.48 -1.80 2.05
C CYS A 289 -11.97 -2.81 1.00
N HIS A 290 -10.77 -3.36 1.19
CA HIS A 290 -10.21 -4.35 0.29
C HIS A 290 -11.12 -5.58 0.14
N SER A 291 -11.61 -6.12 1.26
CA SER A 291 -12.50 -7.30 1.29
C SER A 291 -13.86 -7.00 0.66
N SER A 292 -14.45 -5.84 1.00
CA SER A 292 -15.70 -5.36 0.41
C SER A 292 -15.60 -5.23 -1.11
N ILE A 293 -14.50 -4.65 -1.63
CA ILE A 293 -14.32 -4.43 -3.07
C ILE A 293 -14.10 -5.74 -3.83
N LYS A 294 -13.40 -6.72 -3.23
CA LYS A 294 -13.36 -8.10 -3.77
C LYS A 294 -14.76 -8.66 -3.92
N PHE A 295 -15.59 -8.58 -2.88
CA PHE A 295 -16.97 -9.08 -2.97
C PHE A 295 -17.74 -8.37 -4.10
N ILE A 296 -17.66 -7.04 -4.17
CA ILE A 296 -18.36 -6.24 -5.17
C ILE A 296 -17.92 -6.60 -6.60
N SER A 297 -16.62 -6.81 -6.82
CA SER A 297 -16.11 -7.18 -8.16
C SER A 297 -16.71 -8.50 -8.65
N LYS A 298 -16.96 -9.45 -7.73
CA LYS A 298 -17.66 -10.70 -8.01
C LYS A 298 -19.17 -10.52 -8.20
N ASP A 299 -19.86 -9.90 -7.24
CA ASP A 299 -21.33 -9.71 -7.27
C ASP A 299 -21.79 -8.94 -8.51
N LYS A 300 -21.02 -7.92 -8.89
CA LYS A 300 -21.33 -7.05 -10.04
C LYS A 300 -20.66 -7.49 -11.34
N SER A 301 -19.87 -8.58 -11.32
CA SER A 301 -19.08 -9.04 -12.47
C SER A 301 -18.31 -7.88 -13.12
N ARG A 302 -17.57 -7.16 -12.28
CA ARG A 302 -17.02 -5.84 -12.59
C ARG A 302 -15.56 -5.72 -12.18
N GLU A 303 -14.73 -5.30 -13.11
CA GLU A 303 -13.35 -4.94 -12.81
C GLU A 303 -13.30 -3.60 -12.07
N ILE A 304 -12.60 -3.57 -10.94
CA ILE A 304 -12.40 -2.37 -10.12
C ILE A 304 -10.91 -2.22 -9.90
N ILE A 305 -10.36 -1.06 -10.25
CA ILE A 305 -8.94 -0.74 -10.12
C ILE A 305 -8.81 0.37 -9.10
N VAL A 306 -8.10 0.11 -8.00
CA VAL A 306 -7.90 1.08 -6.91
C VAL A 306 -6.42 1.38 -6.74
N SER A 307 -6.02 2.65 -6.90
CA SER A 307 -4.67 3.11 -6.57
C SER A 307 -4.60 3.56 -5.12
N ASP A 308 -3.85 2.86 -4.26
CA ASP A 308 -3.72 3.19 -2.83
C ASP A 308 -2.68 4.28 -2.50
N GLY A 309 -2.28 5.05 -3.52
CA GLY A 309 -1.20 6.04 -3.45
C GLY A 309 0.21 5.46 -3.65
N SER A 310 0.37 4.14 -3.56
CA SER A 310 1.65 3.45 -3.75
C SER A 310 1.60 2.37 -4.83
N THR A 311 0.49 1.65 -4.93
CA THR A 311 0.26 0.54 -5.87
C THR A 311 -1.18 0.54 -6.38
N TYR A 312 -1.42 -0.19 -7.46
CA TYR A 312 -2.74 -0.50 -7.98
C TYR A 312 -3.16 -1.90 -7.54
N HIS A 313 -4.37 -1.98 -7.00
CA HIS A 313 -5.08 -3.21 -6.71
C HIS A 313 -6.09 -3.45 -7.83
N HIS A 314 -5.98 -4.59 -8.49
CA HIS A 314 -6.89 -5.00 -9.57
C HIS A 314 -7.85 -6.03 -9.01
N PHE A 315 -9.09 -5.60 -8.78
CA PHE A 315 -10.15 -6.44 -8.26
C PHE A 315 -10.98 -7.01 -9.41
N LYS A 316 -11.02 -8.33 -9.51
CA LYS A 316 -11.77 -9.03 -10.54
C LYS A 316 -12.24 -10.39 -10.01
N ASP A 317 -13.50 -10.72 -10.28
CA ASP A 317 -14.11 -12.03 -9.96
C ASP A 317 -13.92 -12.49 -8.50
N GLY A 318 -13.88 -11.56 -7.54
CA GLY A 318 -13.69 -11.88 -6.12
C GLY A 318 -12.24 -11.95 -5.66
N THR A 319 -11.29 -11.68 -6.56
CA THR A 319 -9.85 -11.71 -6.28
C THR A 319 -9.23 -10.32 -6.43
N CYS A 320 -8.05 -10.14 -5.84
CA CYS A 320 -7.24 -8.95 -6.01
C CYS A 320 -5.82 -9.35 -6.46
N SER A 321 -5.19 -8.53 -7.32
CA SER A 321 -3.81 -8.75 -7.76
C SER A 321 -2.80 -8.88 -6.63
N CYS A 322 -3.06 -8.30 -5.45
CA CYS A 322 -2.16 -8.42 -4.30
C CYS A 322 -2.17 -9.78 -3.59
N GLY A 323 -3.04 -10.72 -3.97
CA GLY A 323 -3.08 -12.06 -3.36
C GLY A 323 -3.39 -12.07 -1.86
N ASP A 324 -4.09 -11.03 -1.36
CA ASP A 324 -4.35 -10.78 0.07
C ASP A 324 -3.12 -10.45 0.93
N MET A 325 -1.95 -10.26 0.30
CA MET A 325 -0.73 -9.70 0.90
C MET A 325 -0.82 -8.16 0.88
N TRP A 326 -1.82 -7.65 1.61
CA TRP A 326 -2.22 -6.24 1.69
C TRP A 326 -1.12 -5.35 2.25
#